data_AF-A0A538DQL8-F1
#
_entry.id   AF-A0A538DQL8-F1
#
_cell.length_a   1.000
_cell.length_b   1.000
_cell.length_c   1.000
_cell.angle_alpha   90.00
_cell.angle_beta   90.00
_cell.angle_gamma   90.00
#
_symmetry.space_group_name_H-M   'P 1'
#
loop_
_entity.id
_entity.type
_entity.pdbx_description
1 polymer ?
#
loop_
_entity_poly.entity_id
_entity_poly.type
_entity_poly.pdbx_seq_one_letter_code
_entity_poly.pdbx_strand_id
1 'polypeptide(L)'
;MTIGAFYLLERDHLVLATALGAIATATRPVGLALVIGLLARELERQGVFSLPRVDRTRVVQLTPSAAQPPNRGDRPPLIRFDGAKLRARSALPLLSVAGLVSYIVYLAAEFGEPFAFVTAERAPGWELKAGPHTWFKVEFFDRLIHFPHKGMWYTAGLVVQAVLAVGVLSLTRRVGRRFGWGYAVYVVVVLAIPLIGSKDFQGIGRYCLAAFPAFAVMGEWLACRRRLATGVLLVSALALGLLCSGFARGAYVS
;
A
#
# COMPACT_ATOMS: atom_id res chain seq x y z
N MET A 1 3.29 -14.29 -0.03
CA MET A 1 3.21 -14.02 1.42
C MET A 1 2.05 -13.12 1.79
N THR A 2 1.92 -11.91 1.23
CA THR A 2 0.85 -10.95 1.60
C THR A 2 -0.56 -11.49 1.34
N ILE A 3 -0.86 -11.93 0.11
CA ILE A 3 -2.17 -12.51 -0.25
C ILE A 3 -2.48 -13.74 0.63
N GLY A 4 -1.50 -14.63 0.81
CA GLY A 4 -1.66 -15.82 1.66
C GLY A 4 -1.95 -15.48 3.12
N ALA A 5 -1.29 -14.46 3.68
CA ALA A 5 -1.53 -14.02 5.06
C ALA A 5 -2.95 -13.45 5.24
N PHE A 6 -3.41 -12.61 4.31
CA PHE A 6 -4.80 -12.11 4.34
C PHE A 6 -5.82 -13.23 4.11
N TYR A 7 -5.54 -14.17 3.21
CA TYR A 7 -6.41 -15.32 2.97
C TYR A 7 -6.55 -16.20 4.22
N LEU A 8 -5.45 -16.49 4.91
CA LEU A 8 -5.47 -17.25 6.16
C LEU A 8 -6.18 -16.50 7.28
N LEU A 9 -6.00 -15.18 7.35
CA LEU A 9 -6.74 -14.33 8.28
C LEU A 9 -8.25 -14.44 8.03
N GLU A 10 -8.68 -14.38 6.77
CA GLU A 10 -10.11 -14.51 6.40
C GLU A 10 -10.69 -15.89 6.69
N ARG A 11 -9.85 -16.93 6.72
CA ARG A 11 -10.19 -18.31 7.12
C ARG A 11 -10.09 -18.56 8.63
N ASP A 12 -9.93 -17.53 9.45
CA ASP A 12 -9.74 -17.61 10.92
C ASP A 12 -8.47 -18.34 11.39
N HIS A 13 -7.49 -18.54 10.50
CA HIS A 13 -6.18 -19.10 10.83
C HIS A 13 -5.18 -17.99 11.22
N LEU A 14 -5.49 -17.27 12.31
CA LEU A 14 -4.75 -16.09 12.75
C LEU A 14 -3.26 -16.36 13.08
N VAL A 15 -2.95 -17.54 13.63
CA VAL A 15 -1.56 -17.94 13.94
C VAL A 15 -0.74 -18.13 12.65
N LEU A 16 -1.30 -18.82 11.66
CA LEU A 16 -0.63 -19.04 10.37
C LEU A 16 -0.48 -17.72 9.59
N ALA A 17 -1.50 -16.85 9.65
CA ALA A 17 -1.42 -15.50 9.08
C ALA A 17 -0.27 -14.70 9.71
N THR A 18 -0.12 -14.78 11.04
CA THR A 18 0.96 -14.12 11.79
C THR A 18 2.34 -14.69 11.45
N ALA A 19 2.45 -16.01 11.31
CA ALA A 19 3.70 -16.68 10.92
C ALA A 19 4.14 -16.26 9.51
N LEU A 20 3.22 -16.23 8.53
CA LEU A 20 3.52 -15.69 7.20
C LEU A 20 3.88 -14.20 7.26
N GLY A 21 3.26 -13.44 8.15
CA GLY A 21 3.63 -12.05 8.42
C GLY A 21 5.06 -11.91 8.94
N ALA A 22 5.49 -12.77 9.86
CA ALA A 22 6.86 -12.80 10.39
C ALA A 22 7.89 -13.14 9.31
N ILE A 23 7.58 -14.10 8.43
CA ILE A 23 8.45 -14.43 7.29
C ILE A 23 8.51 -13.24 6.31
N ALA A 24 7.40 -12.54 6.10
CA ALA A 24 7.36 -11.37 5.22
C ALA A 24 8.17 -10.18 5.76
N THR A 25 8.13 -9.91 7.07
CA THR A 25 8.90 -8.83 7.72
C THR A 25 10.38 -9.14 7.77
N ALA A 26 10.78 -10.41 7.91
CA ALA A 26 12.18 -10.82 7.87
C ALA A 26 12.81 -10.62 6.47
N THR A 27 12.02 -10.69 5.41
CA THR A 27 12.55 -10.67 4.03
C THR A 27 12.44 -9.31 3.34
N ARG A 28 11.51 -8.43 3.76
CA ARG A 28 11.26 -7.15 3.08
C ARG A 28 10.76 -6.06 4.04
N PRO A 29 11.15 -4.78 3.84
CA PRO A 29 10.58 -3.64 4.57
C PRO A 29 9.06 -3.50 4.42
N VAL A 30 8.52 -3.93 3.28
CA VAL A 30 7.06 -3.96 3.01
C VAL A 30 6.31 -4.87 3.98
N GLY A 31 7.00 -5.82 4.65
CA GLY A 31 6.39 -6.65 5.68
C GLY A 31 5.79 -5.84 6.84
N LEU A 32 6.34 -4.67 7.18
CA LEU A 32 5.75 -3.80 8.21
C LEU A 32 4.35 -3.30 7.81
N ALA A 33 4.14 -3.01 6.52
CA ALA A 33 2.82 -2.66 6.02
C ALA A 33 1.83 -3.82 6.16
N LEU A 34 2.30 -5.06 6.00
CA LEU A 34 1.49 -6.26 6.21
C LEU A 34 1.06 -6.39 7.67
N VAL A 35 1.93 -6.12 8.64
CA VAL A 35 1.58 -6.13 10.08
C VAL A 35 0.41 -5.18 10.35
N ILE A 36 0.53 -3.93 9.89
CA ILE A 36 -0.50 -2.91 10.10
C ILE A 36 -1.79 -3.29 9.36
N GLY A 37 -1.68 -3.81 8.14
CA GLY A 37 -2.82 -4.27 7.35
C GLY A 37 -3.58 -5.45 7.98
N LEU A 38 -2.86 -6.45 8.50
CA LEU A 38 -3.44 -7.61 9.19
C LEU A 38 -4.12 -7.19 10.49
N LEU A 39 -3.48 -6.32 11.27
CA LEU A 39 -4.05 -5.78 12.51
C LEU A 39 -5.32 -4.99 12.22
N ALA A 40 -5.27 -4.06 11.25
CA ALA A 40 -6.42 -3.26 10.83
C ALA A 40 -7.58 -4.16 10.37
N ARG A 41 -7.28 -5.20 9.58
CA ARG A 41 -8.29 -6.14 9.10
C ARG A 41 -8.87 -7.01 10.21
N GLU A 42 -8.07 -7.45 11.17
CA GLU A 42 -8.58 -8.24 12.31
C GLU A 42 -9.50 -7.40 13.20
N LEU A 43 -9.12 -6.15 13.48
CA LEU A 43 -9.95 -5.21 14.23
C LEU A 43 -11.26 -4.86 13.49
N GLU A 44 -11.20 -4.78 12.15
CA GLU A 44 -12.39 -4.65 11.30
C GLU A 44 -13.31 -5.88 11.43
N ARG A 45 -12.77 -7.09 11.31
CA ARG A 45 -13.54 -8.35 11.36
C ARG A 45 -14.23 -8.54 12.71
N GLN A 46 -13.58 -8.11 13.79
CA GLN A 46 -14.15 -8.17 15.13
C GLN A 46 -15.18 -7.04 15.41
N GLY A 47 -15.36 -6.10 14.49
CA GLY A 47 -16.27 -4.97 14.66
C GLY A 47 -15.83 -3.98 15.75
N VAL A 48 -14.54 -3.96 16.09
CA VAL A 48 -13.94 -2.98 17.02
C VAL A 48 -14.02 -1.59 16.39
N PHE A 49 -13.76 -1.49 15.09
CA PHE A 49 -13.97 -0.28 14.30
C PHE A 49 -15.08 -0.51 13.28
N SER A 50 -16.15 0.28 13.40
CA SER A 50 -17.19 0.36 12.37
C SER A 50 -17.18 1.74 11.73
N LEU A 51 -16.84 1.79 10.44
CA LEU A 51 -17.03 2.96 9.61
C LEU A 51 -18.45 2.90 9.00
N PRO A 52 -19.19 4.02 8.92
CA PRO A 52 -20.46 4.05 8.23
C PRO A 52 -20.25 3.58 6.78
N ARG A 53 -20.69 2.36 6.45
CA ARG A 53 -20.88 1.98 5.05
C ARG A 53 -21.91 2.97 4.51
N VAL A 54 -21.49 3.81 3.57
CA VAL A 54 -22.43 4.64 2.79
C VAL A 54 -23.25 3.69 1.95
N ASP A 55 -24.32 3.20 2.56
CA ASP A 55 -25.29 2.28 2.00
C ASP A 55 -26.14 3.08 1.01
N ARG A 56 -25.74 3.04 -0.27
CA ARG A 56 -26.47 3.72 -1.36
C ARG A 56 -27.88 3.16 -1.56
N THR A 57 -28.19 2.02 -0.95
CA THR A 57 -29.49 1.35 -0.99
C THR A 57 -30.55 2.00 -0.09
N ARG A 58 -30.17 2.77 0.95
CA ARG A 58 -31.15 3.45 1.82
C ARG A 58 -31.78 4.70 1.22
N VAL A 59 -31.31 5.20 0.07
CA VAL A 59 -31.92 6.38 -0.59
C VAL A 59 -33.25 6.02 -1.28
N VAL A 60 -33.53 4.73 -1.53
CA VAL A 60 -34.71 4.30 -2.30
C VAL A 60 -35.93 3.98 -1.41
N GLN A 61 -35.79 3.94 -0.08
CA GLN A 61 -36.90 3.65 0.85
C GLN A 61 -37.44 4.88 1.61
N LEU A 62 -37.21 6.10 1.11
CA LEU A 62 -37.94 7.26 1.59
C LEU A 62 -39.31 7.30 0.92
N THR A 63 -40.25 6.52 1.46
CA THR A 63 -41.67 6.85 1.38
C THR A 63 -41.85 8.31 1.87
N PRO A 64 -42.64 9.16 1.18
CA PRO A 64 -42.88 10.52 1.62
C PRO A 64 -43.87 10.50 2.78
N SER A 65 -43.42 10.09 3.96
CA SER A 65 -44.18 10.27 5.21
C SER A 65 -43.62 11.48 5.93
N ALA A 66 -44.46 12.51 6.02
CA ALA A 66 -44.35 13.77 6.77
C ALA A 66 -42.97 14.09 7.39
N ALA A 67 -42.25 15.01 6.75
CA ALA A 67 -40.94 15.51 7.15
C ALA A 67 -40.97 16.19 8.52
N GLN A 68 -40.51 15.47 9.54
CA GLN A 68 -39.93 16.07 10.73
C GLN A 68 -38.52 16.57 10.35
N PRO A 69 -38.17 17.85 10.56
CA PRO A 69 -36.85 18.34 10.18
C PRO A 69 -35.77 17.52 10.91
N PRO A 70 -34.75 16.99 10.21
CA PRO A 70 -33.73 16.17 10.83
C PRO A 70 -32.99 17.01 11.89
N ASN A 71 -33.05 16.52 13.13
CA ASN A 71 -32.40 17.14 14.28
C ASN A 71 -30.90 17.27 13.99
N ARG A 72 -30.37 18.50 13.97
CA ARG A 72 -28.99 18.82 13.55
C ARG A 72 -27.89 18.15 14.40
N GLY A 73 -28.26 17.48 15.50
CA GLY A 73 -27.37 16.77 16.42
C GLY A 73 -27.14 15.28 16.11
N ASP A 74 -27.95 14.63 15.27
CA ASP A 74 -27.86 13.18 15.00
C ASP A 74 -26.97 12.85 13.79
N ARG A 75 -25.76 13.43 13.74
CA ARG A 75 -24.73 12.89 12.84
C ARG A 75 -24.11 11.69 13.53
N PRO A 76 -24.37 10.44 13.08
CA PRO A 76 -23.68 9.30 13.67
C PRO A 76 -22.17 9.52 13.56
N PRO A 77 -21.39 9.20 14.60
CA PRO A 77 -19.96 9.44 14.59
C PRO A 77 -19.33 8.75 13.38
N LEU A 78 -18.40 9.45 12.73
CA LEU A 78 -17.70 8.98 11.53
C LEU A 78 -16.91 7.69 11.77
N ILE A 79 -16.56 7.40 13.04
CA ILE A 79 -15.84 6.21 13.49
C ILE A 79 -16.43 5.78 14.83
N ARG A 80 -16.94 4.55 14.94
CA ARG A 80 -17.36 3.97 16.21
C ARG A 80 -16.33 2.95 16.67
N PHE A 81 -15.72 3.21 17.83
CA PHE A 81 -14.81 2.30 18.52
C PHE A 81 -15.56 1.55 19.61
N ASP A 82 -15.41 0.23 19.64
CA ASP A 82 -16.03 -0.64 20.63
C ASP A 82 -14.94 -1.51 21.30
N GLY A 83 -14.36 -0.97 22.37
CA GLY A 83 -13.27 -1.61 23.10
C GLY A 83 -13.65 -2.93 23.79
N ALA A 84 -14.94 -3.16 24.04
CA ALA A 84 -15.41 -4.41 24.64
C ALA A 84 -15.24 -5.63 23.72
N LYS A 85 -15.10 -5.40 22.41
CA LYS A 85 -14.86 -6.44 21.41
C LYS A 85 -13.39 -6.77 21.22
N LEU A 86 -12.48 -6.02 21.86
CA LEU A 86 -11.05 -6.23 21.75
C LEU A 86 -10.65 -7.52 22.47
N ARG A 87 -10.09 -8.48 21.74
CA ARG A 87 -9.59 -9.74 22.29
C ARG A 87 -8.06 -9.69 22.38
N ALA A 88 -7.47 -10.36 23.37
CA ALA A 88 -6.01 -10.49 23.45
C ALA A 88 -5.42 -11.15 22.18
N ARG A 89 -6.17 -12.05 21.55
CA ARG A 89 -5.79 -12.68 20.28
C ARG A 89 -5.66 -11.67 19.13
N SER A 90 -6.35 -10.53 19.18
CA SER A 90 -6.27 -9.49 18.14
C SER A 90 -4.89 -8.83 18.05
N ALA A 91 -4.07 -8.98 19.10
CA ALA A 91 -2.69 -8.51 19.11
C ALA A 91 -1.71 -9.48 18.41
N LEU A 92 -2.14 -10.71 18.05
CA LEU A 92 -1.26 -11.70 17.42
C LEU A 92 -0.53 -11.19 16.17
N PRO A 93 -1.14 -10.41 15.24
CA PRO A 93 -0.42 -9.85 14.10
C PRO A 93 0.81 -9.02 14.48
N LEU A 94 0.86 -8.42 15.68
CA LEU A 94 2.04 -7.68 16.14
C LEU A 94 3.26 -8.58 16.32
N LEU A 95 3.06 -9.88 16.59
CA LEU A 95 4.17 -10.84 16.67
C LEU A 95 4.88 -11.00 15.32
N SER A 96 4.27 -10.61 14.20
CA SER A 96 4.96 -10.55 12.91
C SER A 96 6.15 -9.57 12.91
N VAL A 97 6.23 -8.62 13.86
CA VAL A 97 7.41 -7.76 14.03
C VAL A 97 8.65 -8.58 14.45
N ALA A 98 8.47 -9.77 15.03
CA ALA A 98 9.56 -10.66 15.39
C ALA A 98 10.50 -10.96 14.21
N GLY A 99 9.98 -11.05 12.97
CA GLY A 99 10.83 -11.25 11.80
C GLY A 99 11.83 -10.11 11.54
N LEU A 100 11.40 -8.85 11.75
CA LEU A 100 12.30 -7.69 11.68
C LEU A 100 13.30 -7.71 12.83
N VAL A 101 12.84 -8.04 14.05
CA VAL A 101 13.73 -8.16 15.22
C VAL A 101 14.79 -9.22 14.99
N SER A 102 14.41 -10.38 14.43
CA SER A 102 15.35 -11.44 14.07
C SER A 102 16.40 -10.96 13.06
N TYR A 103 16.00 -10.15 12.07
CA TYR A 103 16.94 -9.56 11.12
C TYR A 103 17.90 -8.56 11.79
N ILE A 104 17.41 -7.71 12.68
CA ILE A 104 18.25 -6.77 13.46
C ILE A 104 19.25 -7.53 14.34
N VAL A 105 18.79 -8.59 15.02
CA VAL A 105 19.66 -9.45 15.84
C VAL A 105 20.72 -10.15 14.98
N TYR A 106 20.34 -10.65 13.81
CA TYR A 106 21.29 -11.24 12.87
C TYR A 106 22.35 -10.22 12.43
N LEU A 107 21.97 -8.99 12.08
CA LEU A 107 22.92 -7.94 11.71
C LEU A 107 23.85 -7.56 12.88
N ALA A 108 23.32 -7.50 14.09
CA ALA A 108 24.10 -7.25 15.29
C ALA A 108 25.12 -8.36 15.56
N ALA A 109 24.72 -9.62 15.39
CA ALA A 109 25.57 -10.79 15.64
C ALA A 109 26.67 -10.96 14.58
N GLU A 110 26.34 -10.74 13.30
CA GLU A 110 27.24 -10.99 12.18
C GLU A 110 28.16 -9.78 11.90
N PHE A 111 27.60 -8.56 11.94
CA PHE A 111 28.29 -7.35 11.50
C PHE A 111 28.61 -6.37 12.64
N GLY A 112 28.18 -6.66 13.87
CA GLY A 112 28.34 -5.76 15.02
C GLY A 112 27.47 -4.49 14.94
N GLU A 113 26.63 -4.36 13.92
CA GLU A 113 25.87 -3.15 13.58
C GLU A 113 24.38 -3.48 13.40
N PRO A 114 23.56 -3.37 14.46
CA PRO A 114 22.15 -3.77 14.43
C PRO A 114 21.32 -3.05 13.34
N PHE A 115 21.72 -1.82 12.99
CA PHE A 115 21.07 -0.97 12.01
C PHE A 115 21.90 -0.77 10.75
N ALA A 116 22.73 -1.74 10.38
CA ALA A 116 23.58 -1.68 9.17
C ALA A 116 22.80 -1.28 7.91
N PHE A 117 21.52 -1.68 7.78
CA PHE A 117 20.67 -1.28 6.66
C PHE A 117 20.42 0.24 6.60
N VAL A 118 20.26 0.93 7.74
CA VAL A 118 20.11 2.39 7.79
C VAL A 118 21.42 3.09 7.44
N THR A 119 22.54 2.54 7.90
CA THR A 119 23.87 3.07 7.59
C THR A 119 24.18 2.94 6.10
N ALA A 120 23.84 1.79 5.50
CA ALA A 120 23.98 1.56 4.07
C ALA A 120 23.13 2.51 3.22
N GLU A 121 21.88 2.80 3.63
CA GLU A 121 21.01 3.76 2.94
C GLU A 121 21.57 5.20 2.95
N ARG A 122 22.35 5.54 3.98
CA ARG A 122 22.97 6.88 4.14
C ARG A 122 24.33 7.02 3.47
N ALA A 123 24.89 5.93 2.93
CA ALA A 123 26.22 5.92 2.35
C ALA A 123 26.31 6.83 1.11
N PRO A 124 27.50 7.40 0.82
CA PRO A 124 27.74 8.19 -0.38
C PRO A 124 27.37 7.42 -1.64
N GLY A 125 26.64 8.06 -2.57
CA GLY A 125 26.12 7.44 -3.79
C GLY A 125 24.69 6.89 -3.67
N TRP A 126 24.20 6.59 -2.47
CA TRP A 126 22.79 6.27 -2.21
C TRP A 126 22.02 7.48 -1.65
N GLU A 127 22.62 8.21 -0.70
CA GLU A 127 22.14 9.52 -0.20
C GLU A 127 20.63 9.55 0.16
N LEU A 128 20.04 8.43 0.59
CA LEU A 128 18.61 8.30 0.92
C LEU A 128 18.30 8.82 2.32
N LYS A 129 18.87 9.96 2.70
CA LYS A 129 18.63 10.59 4.00
C LYS A 129 17.16 11.02 4.09
N ALA A 130 16.46 10.50 5.09
CA ALA A 130 15.11 10.97 5.43
C ALA A 130 15.18 12.42 5.94
N GLY A 131 14.37 13.29 5.38
CA GLY A 131 14.30 14.71 5.75
C GLY A 131 13.25 15.47 4.95
N PRO A 132 13.01 16.76 5.25
CA PRO A 132 12.00 17.56 4.57
C PRO A 132 12.16 17.55 3.04
N HIS A 133 13.40 17.60 2.55
CA HIS A 133 13.70 17.53 1.12
C HIS A 133 13.21 16.24 0.44
N THR A 134 13.30 15.12 1.17
CA THR A 134 12.85 13.77 0.74
C THR A 134 11.33 13.66 0.82
N TRP A 135 10.73 14.15 1.91
CA TRP A 135 9.27 14.10 2.13
C TRP A 135 8.50 14.96 1.12
N PHE A 136 9.01 16.13 0.79
CA PHE A 136 8.43 17.04 -0.20
C PHE A 136 8.90 16.74 -1.63
N LYS A 137 9.67 15.67 -1.86
CA LYS A 137 10.15 15.24 -3.18
C LYS A 137 10.83 16.37 -3.96
N VAL A 138 11.59 17.21 -3.27
CA VAL A 138 12.17 18.44 -3.87
C VAL A 138 13.10 18.08 -5.04
N GLU A 139 13.85 16.98 -4.94
CA GLU A 139 14.71 16.50 -6.04
C GLU A 139 13.91 16.07 -7.29
N PHE A 140 12.72 15.50 -7.11
CA PHE A 140 11.85 15.16 -8.23
C PHE A 140 11.35 16.42 -8.94
N PHE A 141 10.92 17.43 -8.19
CA PHE A 141 10.48 18.70 -8.78
C PHE A 141 11.63 19.46 -9.43
N ASP A 142 12.82 19.44 -8.82
CA ASP A 142 14.03 20.02 -9.40
C ASP A 142 14.40 19.37 -10.76
N ARG A 143 14.29 18.03 -10.85
CA ARG A 143 14.47 17.30 -12.12
C ARG A 143 13.37 17.61 -13.14
N LEU A 144 12.14 17.81 -12.69
CA LEU A 144 11.01 18.13 -13.56
C LEU A 144 11.10 19.55 -14.14
N ILE A 145 11.61 20.51 -13.35
CA ILE A 145 11.82 21.90 -13.80
C ILE A 145 13.03 21.99 -14.73
N HIS A 146 14.11 21.26 -14.44
CA HIS A 146 15.33 21.20 -15.27
C HIS A 146 15.34 20.04 -16.28
N PHE A 147 14.14 19.68 -16.77
CA PHE A 147 13.84 18.48 -17.57
C PHE A 147 14.83 18.17 -18.74
N PRO A 148 15.36 19.15 -19.51
CA PRO A 148 16.27 18.83 -20.61
C PRO A 148 17.68 18.43 -20.17
N HIS A 149 18.15 18.87 -18.99
CA HIS A 149 19.57 18.78 -18.61
C HIS A 149 19.89 17.62 -17.65
N LYS A 150 18.87 16.96 -17.07
CA LYS A 150 19.04 15.88 -16.06
C LYS A 150 18.58 14.49 -16.52
N GLY A 151 18.54 14.25 -17.82
CA GLY A 151 18.21 12.94 -18.42
C GLY A 151 16.70 12.74 -18.64
N MET A 152 16.27 12.93 -19.89
CA MET A 152 14.86 12.89 -20.30
C MET A 152 14.18 11.54 -20.01
N TRP A 153 14.85 10.43 -20.33
CA TRP A 153 14.29 9.08 -20.17
C TRP A 153 14.08 8.70 -18.71
N TYR A 154 15.03 9.02 -17.86
CA TYR A 154 14.95 8.76 -16.42
C TYR A 154 13.81 9.55 -15.77
N THR A 155 13.70 10.85 -16.09
CA THR A 155 12.63 11.70 -15.57
C THR A 155 11.25 11.26 -16.08
N ALA A 156 11.13 10.85 -17.35
CA ALA A 156 9.89 10.27 -17.87
C ALA A 156 9.47 9.00 -17.11
N GLY A 157 10.43 8.11 -16.81
CA GLY A 157 10.19 6.92 -16.00
C GLY A 157 9.69 7.25 -14.58
N LEU A 158 10.24 8.28 -13.94
CA LEU A 158 9.78 8.76 -12.64
C LEU A 158 8.35 9.32 -12.70
N VAL A 159 8.01 10.07 -13.75
CA VAL A 159 6.66 10.61 -13.94
C VAL A 159 5.64 9.48 -14.14
N VAL A 160 5.96 8.48 -14.96
CA VAL A 160 5.08 7.30 -15.13
C VAL A 160 4.84 6.60 -13.79
N GLN A 161 5.90 6.41 -13.00
CA GLN A 161 5.81 5.81 -11.67
C GLN A 161 4.97 6.65 -10.69
N ALA A 162 5.10 7.98 -10.72
CA ALA A 162 4.26 8.89 -9.94
C ALA A 162 2.78 8.79 -10.32
N VAL A 163 2.47 8.78 -11.63
CA VAL A 163 1.11 8.63 -12.16
C VAL A 163 0.50 7.30 -11.72
N LEU A 164 1.26 6.20 -11.80
CA LEU A 164 0.80 4.90 -11.32
C LEU A 164 0.50 4.90 -9.82
N ALA A 165 1.34 5.54 -9.01
CA ALA A 165 1.11 5.65 -7.57
C ALA A 165 -0.18 6.44 -7.25
N VAL A 166 -0.40 7.57 -7.92
CA VAL A 166 -1.66 8.35 -7.82
C VAL A 166 -2.86 7.50 -8.28
N GLY A 167 -2.70 6.72 -9.35
CA GLY A 167 -3.70 5.77 -9.83
C GLY A 167 -4.10 4.79 -8.74
N VAL A 168 -3.13 4.12 -8.10
CA VAL A 168 -3.42 3.16 -7.00
C VAL A 168 -4.04 3.87 -5.79
N LEU A 169 -3.54 5.04 -5.38
CA LEU A 169 -4.12 5.81 -4.28
C LEU A 169 -5.58 6.21 -4.53
N SER A 170 -5.92 6.56 -5.77
CA SER A 170 -7.30 6.88 -6.15
C SER A 170 -8.24 5.68 -6.00
N LEU A 171 -7.72 4.45 -6.16
CA LEU A 171 -8.46 3.21 -5.99
C LEU A 171 -8.65 2.84 -4.52
N THR A 172 -7.83 3.35 -3.59
CA THR A 172 -7.94 3.08 -2.14
C THR A 172 -9.35 3.29 -1.61
N ARG A 173 -10.02 4.37 -2.01
CA ARG A 173 -11.41 4.62 -1.61
C ARG A 173 -12.36 3.53 -2.08
N ARG A 174 -12.16 3.01 -3.29
CA ARG A 174 -12.96 1.90 -3.84
C ARG A 174 -12.64 0.59 -3.13
N VAL A 175 -11.37 0.32 -2.84
CA VAL A 175 -10.92 -0.83 -2.04
C VAL A 175 -11.62 -0.84 -0.68
N GLY A 176 -11.60 0.29 0.03
CA GLY A 176 -12.25 0.44 1.34
C GLY A 176 -13.75 0.15 1.30
N ARG A 177 -14.43 0.60 0.25
CA ARG A 177 -15.87 0.35 0.07
C ARG A 177 -16.19 -1.07 -0.33
N ARG A 178 -15.31 -1.75 -1.08
CA ARG A 178 -15.56 -3.08 -1.64
C ARG A 178 -15.13 -4.20 -0.70
N PHE A 179 -13.90 -4.15 -0.21
CA PHE A 179 -13.29 -5.21 0.59
C PHE A 179 -13.26 -4.92 2.10
N GLY A 180 -13.39 -3.65 2.47
CA GLY A 180 -13.30 -3.19 3.86
C GLY A 180 -12.13 -2.25 4.08
N TRP A 181 -12.18 -1.50 5.18
CA TRP A 181 -11.22 -0.44 5.47
C TRP A 181 -9.84 -0.99 5.87
N GLY A 182 -9.75 -2.21 6.41
CA GLY A 182 -8.47 -2.85 6.73
C GLY A 182 -7.60 -3.02 5.48
N TYR A 183 -8.22 -3.38 4.35
CA TYR A 183 -7.54 -3.45 3.06
C TYR A 183 -7.15 -2.07 2.51
N ALA A 184 -7.96 -1.04 2.75
CA ALA A 184 -7.61 0.32 2.36
C ALA A 184 -6.40 0.83 3.16
N VAL A 185 -6.36 0.58 4.47
CA VAL A 185 -5.22 0.90 5.33
C VAL A 185 -3.96 0.19 4.85
N TYR A 186 -4.06 -1.10 4.54
CA TYR A 186 -2.95 -1.85 3.96
C TYR A 186 -2.38 -1.17 2.69
N VAL A 187 -3.25 -0.83 1.72
CA VAL A 187 -2.82 -0.16 0.47
C VAL A 187 -2.15 1.18 0.75
N VAL A 188 -2.71 2.00 1.65
CA VAL A 188 -2.14 3.30 2.03
C VAL A 188 -0.76 3.12 2.65
N VAL A 189 -0.61 2.21 3.61
CA VAL A 189 0.66 2.01 4.32
C VAL A 189 1.75 1.47 3.38
N VAL A 190 1.39 0.52 2.50
CA VAL A 190 2.33 -0.01 1.47
C VAL A 190 2.89 1.11 0.59
N LEU A 191 2.07 2.09 0.22
CA LEU A 191 2.49 3.23 -0.61
C LEU A 191 3.13 4.35 0.19
N ALA A 192 2.73 4.54 1.45
CA ALA A 192 3.29 5.57 2.32
C ALA A 192 4.79 5.36 2.56
N ILE A 193 5.23 4.10 2.72
CA ILE A 193 6.65 3.76 2.93
C ILE A 193 7.56 4.38 1.84
N PRO A 194 7.39 4.08 0.54
CA PRO A 194 8.23 4.70 -0.50
C PRO A 194 7.89 6.17 -0.78
N LEU A 195 6.65 6.61 -0.54
CA LEU A 195 6.28 8.02 -0.72
C LEU A 195 7.01 8.91 0.27
N ILE A 196 7.18 8.47 1.52
CA ILE A 196 7.85 9.25 2.56
C ILE A 196 9.35 8.96 2.60
N GLY A 197 9.74 7.70 2.39
CA GLY A 197 11.14 7.26 2.58
C GLY A 197 12.07 7.49 1.38
N SER A 198 11.54 7.66 0.16
CA SER A 198 12.38 7.85 -1.03
C SER A 198 12.49 9.33 -1.43
N LYS A 199 13.60 9.74 -2.06
CA LYS A 199 13.81 11.11 -2.57
C LYS A 199 13.03 11.41 -3.86
N ASP A 200 12.70 10.37 -4.61
CA ASP A 200 11.95 10.42 -5.87
C ASP A 200 10.89 9.30 -5.91
N PHE A 201 10.26 9.09 -7.05
CA PHE A 201 9.26 8.03 -7.26
C PHE A 201 9.89 6.70 -7.67
N GLN A 202 11.23 6.60 -7.71
CA GLN A 202 11.90 5.41 -8.20
C GLN A 202 11.53 4.18 -7.37
N GLY A 203 11.14 3.13 -8.07
CA GLY A 203 10.80 1.85 -7.47
C GLY A 203 9.41 1.81 -6.85
N ILE A 204 8.61 2.89 -6.87
CA ILE A 204 7.24 2.86 -6.31
C ILE A 204 6.36 1.81 -7.00
N GLY A 205 6.63 1.50 -8.28
CA GLY A 205 5.95 0.44 -9.02
C GLY A 205 6.01 -0.93 -8.32
N ARG A 206 7.13 -1.27 -7.66
CA ARG A 206 7.26 -2.55 -6.94
C ARG A 206 6.40 -2.61 -5.66
N TYR A 207 6.12 -1.46 -5.07
CA TYR A 207 5.21 -1.34 -3.93
C TYR A 207 3.76 -1.33 -4.41
N CYS A 208 3.48 -0.70 -5.55
CA CYS A 208 2.17 -0.82 -6.21
C CYS A 208 1.82 -2.29 -6.44
N LEU A 209 2.76 -3.12 -6.91
CA LEU A 209 2.55 -4.59 -7.07
C LEU A 209 2.12 -5.29 -5.77
N ALA A 210 2.58 -4.84 -4.60
CA ALA A 210 2.17 -5.40 -3.33
C ALA A 210 0.75 -4.98 -2.91
N ALA A 211 0.22 -3.87 -3.45
CA ALA A 211 -1.14 -3.39 -3.22
C ALA A 211 -2.19 -4.21 -3.99
N PHE A 212 -2.18 -5.53 -3.81
CA PHE A 212 -3.07 -6.49 -4.49
C PHE A 212 -4.58 -6.14 -4.43
N PRO A 213 -5.15 -5.54 -3.35
CA PRO A 213 -6.57 -5.22 -3.33
C PRO A 213 -6.94 -4.18 -4.40
N ALA A 214 -6.02 -3.27 -4.74
CA ALA A 214 -6.24 -2.29 -5.80
C ALA A 214 -6.32 -2.97 -7.18
N PHE A 215 -5.48 -3.98 -7.44
CA PHE A 215 -5.56 -4.79 -8.65
C PHE A 215 -6.84 -5.61 -8.71
N ALA A 216 -7.32 -6.14 -7.58
CA ALA A 216 -8.60 -6.84 -7.53
C ALA A 216 -9.78 -5.93 -7.92
N VAL A 217 -9.84 -4.70 -7.38
CA VAL A 217 -10.84 -3.70 -7.78
C VAL A 217 -10.70 -3.32 -9.26
N MET A 218 -9.48 -3.12 -9.74
CA MET A 218 -9.22 -2.78 -11.13
C MET A 218 -9.65 -3.92 -12.07
N GLY A 219 -9.35 -5.16 -11.72
CA GLY A 219 -9.77 -6.36 -12.45
C GLY A 219 -11.29 -6.49 -12.51
N GLU A 220 -11.99 -6.29 -11.39
CA GLU A 220 -13.46 -6.24 -11.35
C GLU A 220 -14.01 -5.17 -12.31
N TRP A 221 -13.42 -3.97 -12.32
CA TRP A 221 -13.84 -2.88 -13.21
C TRP A 221 -13.55 -3.16 -14.69
N LEU A 222 -12.40 -3.78 -15.01
CA LEU A 222 -12.01 -4.17 -16.37
C LEU A 222 -12.85 -5.34 -16.90
N ALA A 223 -13.26 -6.27 -16.03
CA ALA A 223 -14.05 -7.44 -16.41
C ALA A 223 -15.38 -7.06 -17.07
N CYS A 224 -16.00 -5.95 -16.64
CA CYS A 224 -17.21 -5.42 -17.25
C CYS A 224 -16.97 -4.71 -18.61
N ARG A 225 -15.72 -4.50 -19.03
CA ARG A 225 -15.34 -3.69 -20.20
C ARG A 225 -14.28 -4.36 -21.05
N ARG A 226 -14.66 -5.44 -21.73
CA ARG A 226 -13.75 -6.30 -22.51
C ARG A 226 -12.80 -5.55 -23.44
N ARG A 227 -13.25 -4.53 -24.17
CA ARG A 227 -12.39 -3.74 -25.07
C ARG A 227 -11.29 -2.98 -24.32
N LEU A 228 -11.63 -2.36 -23.18
CA LEU A 228 -10.63 -1.68 -22.35
C LEU A 228 -9.68 -2.68 -21.71
N ALA A 229 -10.18 -3.82 -21.24
CA ALA A 229 -9.33 -4.87 -20.69
C ALA A 229 -8.30 -5.37 -21.70
N THR A 230 -8.72 -5.66 -22.94
CA THR A 230 -7.82 -6.04 -24.02
C THR A 230 -6.82 -4.94 -24.35
N GLY A 231 -7.26 -3.68 -24.41
CA GLY A 231 -6.38 -2.54 -24.64
C GLY A 231 -5.30 -2.39 -23.56
N VAL A 232 -5.68 -2.48 -22.28
CA VAL A 232 -4.75 -2.43 -21.14
C VAL A 232 -3.74 -3.58 -21.19
N LEU A 233 -4.19 -4.80 -21.51
CA LEU A 233 -3.32 -5.96 -21.62
C LEU A 233 -2.33 -5.82 -22.78
N LEU A 234 -2.78 -5.38 -23.95
CA LEU A 234 -1.92 -5.15 -25.11
C LEU A 234 -0.87 -4.07 -24.82
N VAL A 235 -1.29 -2.93 -24.28
CA VAL A 235 -0.37 -1.84 -23.91
C VAL A 235 0.63 -2.32 -22.86
N SER A 236 0.19 -3.09 -21.85
CA SER A 236 1.07 -3.64 -20.82
C SER A 236 2.08 -4.64 -21.39
N ALA A 237 1.65 -5.50 -22.32
CA ALA A 237 2.52 -6.48 -22.98
C ALA A 237 3.55 -5.80 -23.88
N LEU A 238 3.14 -4.78 -24.65
CA LEU A 238 4.04 -3.98 -25.48
C LEU A 238 5.05 -3.20 -24.63
N ALA A 239 4.58 -2.52 -23.58
CA ALA A 239 5.47 -1.82 -22.66
C ALA A 239 6.46 -2.78 -21.98
N LEU A 240 6.01 -3.96 -21.54
CA LEU A 240 6.88 -4.98 -20.97
C LEU A 240 7.95 -5.42 -21.99
N GLY A 241 7.57 -5.73 -23.23
CA GLY A 241 8.50 -6.12 -24.28
C GLY A 241 9.54 -5.04 -24.60
N LEU A 242 9.09 -3.78 -24.71
CA LEU A 242 9.97 -2.63 -24.97
C LEU A 242 10.95 -2.39 -23.81
N LEU A 243 10.47 -2.40 -22.57
CA LEU A 243 11.31 -2.20 -21.38
C LEU A 243 12.29 -3.36 -21.18
N CYS A 244 11.86 -4.61 -21.39
CA CYS A 244 12.76 -5.77 -21.36
C CYS A 244 13.83 -5.69 -22.45
N SER A 245 13.47 -5.27 -23.66
CA SER A 245 14.43 -5.08 -24.75
C SER A 245 15.42 -3.95 -24.43
N GLY A 246 14.94 -2.81 -23.92
CA GLY A 246 15.79 -1.69 -23.50
C GLY A 246 16.77 -2.09 -22.39
N PHE A 247 16.30 -2.87 -21.41
CA PHE A 247 17.15 -3.44 -20.37
C PHE A 247 18.22 -4.39 -20.95
N ALA A 248 17.83 -5.32 -21.83
CA ALA A 248 18.74 -6.26 -22.46
C ALA A 248 19.81 -5.56 -23.33
N ARG A 249 19.50 -4.38 -23.88
CA ARG A 249 20.42 -3.56 -24.68
C ARG A 249 21.28 -2.60 -23.84
N GLY A 250 21.20 -2.65 -22.50
CA GLY A 250 22.02 -1.81 -21.62
C GLY A 250 21.58 -0.34 -21.54
N ALA A 251 20.44 0.03 -22.12
CA ALA A 251 19.95 1.42 -22.13
C ALA A 251 19.59 1.96 -20.72
N TYR A 252 19.58 1.10 -19.70
CA TYR A 252 19.34 1.45 -18.31
C TYR A 252 20.64 1.64 -17.49
N VAL A 253 21.80 1.26 -18.05
CA VAL A 253 23.12 1.25 -17.39
C VAL A 253 24.07 2.30 -17.99
N SER A 254 23.68 2.95 -19.09
CA SER A 254 24.43 4.01 -19.78
C SER A 254 23.91 5.40 -19.45
#